data_AF-A0A963PD49-F1
#
_entry.id   AF-A0A963PD49-F1
#
_cell.length_a   1.000
_cell.length_b   1.000
_cell.length_c   1.000
_cell.angle_alpha   90.00
_cell.angle_beta   90.00
_cell.angle_gamma   90.00
#
_symmetry.space_group_name_H-M   'P 1'
#
loop_
_entity.id
_entity.type
_entity.pdbx_description
1 polymer ?
#
loop_
_entity_poly.entity_id
_entity_poly.type
_entity_poly.pdbx_seq_one_letter_code
_entity_poly.pdbx_strand_id
1 'polypeptide(L)'
;EAYTTWLSGFALLVIVYYFSAELYLIDRHVLDINPWMSIVISLVGLAAGWVIYDNLCKSKLGRNDVALAAVGFVFLVVLTVIFQHIFSGRGAFMQMGALIGTMMVANVAHVIIPNQRKVVKALKAGEKPDPKLGQEAKQRSLHNNYLTLPVIFVMIGNHYPLAFAGPWMWLILAIILVVGAVIRHFFNTRHKGLPSPWWTVAVAVAGFAAIIWLSSLPAGSVEASDQAASGSFEDVEMVVLSRCSMCHAREPLWERVAIAPKGVHLETPEDIWMNRHGIEMQAVRTHAMPPGNITEVEEDERGVLAAWLAAGAPLP
;
A
#
# COMPACT_ATOMS: atom_id res chain seq x y z
N GLU A 1 5.69 -4.32 -22.95
CA GLU A 1 4.74 -3.63 -22.06
C GLU A 1 4.85 -4.10 -20.61
N ALA A 2 4.44 -5.31 -20.23
CA ALA A 2 4.51 -5.74 -18.82
C ALA A 2 5.92 -5.65 -18.18
N TYR A 3 6.98 -6.06 -18.91
CA TYR A 3 8.36 -5.96 -18.44
C TYR A 3 8.82 -4.52 -18.23
N THR A 4 8.49 -3.63 -19.16
CA THR A 4 8.90 -2.23 -19.12
C THR A 4 8.19 -1.49 -18.00
N THR A 5 6.90 -1.79 -17.76
CA THR A 5 6.14 -1.23 -16.63
C THR A 5 6.68 -1.70 -15.28
N TRP A 6 7.08 -2.97 -15.16
CA TRP A 6 7.69 -3.44 -13.93
C TRP A 6 9.09 -2.88 -13.72
N LEU A 7 9.91 -2.76 -14.77
CA LEU A 7 11.23 -2.14 -14.67
C LEU A 7 11.13 -0.67 -14.23
N SER A 8 10.20 0.10 -14.79
CA SER A 8 10.00 1.49 -14.37
C SER A 8 9.45 1.57 -12.93
N GLY A 9 8.49 0.72 -12.57
CA GLY A 9 7.95 0.65 -11.22
C GLY A 9 9.00 0.24 -10.18
N PHE A 10 9.85 -0.74 -10.50
CA PHE A 10 10.93 -1.18 -9.65
C PHE A 10 12.04 -0.13 -9.53
N ALA A 11 12.34 0.60 -10.62
CA ALA A 11 13.23 1.75 -10.55
C ALA A 11 12.68 2.84 -9.61
N LEU A 12 11.38 3.13 -9.66
CA LEU A 12 10.73 4.05 -8.72
C LEU A 12 10.78 3.56 -7.28
N LEU A 13 10.60 2.25 -7.03
CA LEU A 13 10.80 1.65 -5.71
C LEU A 13 12.22 1.92 -5.19
N VAL A 14 13.24 1.68 -6.02
CA VAL A 14 14.64 1.92 -5.64
C VAL A 14 14.90 3.41 -5.35
N ILE A 15 14.51 4.29 -6.28
CA ILE A 15 14.80 5.73 -6.18
C ILE A 15 14.04 6.38 -5.04
N VAL A 16 12.75 6.07 -4.87
CA VAL A 16 11.90 6.75 -3.88
C VAL A 16 11.97 6.07 -2.52
N TYR A 17 11.91 4.74 -2.45
CA TYR A 17 11.79 4.02 -1.19
C TYR A 17 13.12 3.49 -0.66
N TYR A 18 14.06 3.08 -1.51
CA TYR A 18 15.35 2.57 -0.99
C TYR A 18 16.35 3.71 -0.74
N PHE A 19 16.42 4.72 -1.61
CA PHE A 19 17.31 5.87 -1.34
C PHE A 19 16.80 6.76 -0.20
N SER A 20 15.50 6.73 0.11
CA SER A 20 14.91 7.46 1.24
C SER A 20 14.20 6.50 2.21
N ALA A 21 14.84 5.36 2.49
CA ALA A 21 14.27 4.29 3.32
C ALA A 21 13.91 4.75 4.75
N GLU A 22 14.67 5.68 5.32
CA GLU A 22 14.37 6.26 6.64
C GLU A 22 13.02 6.96 6.67
N LEU A 23 12.64 7.65 5.59
CA LEU A 23 11.36 8.36 5.50
C LEU A 23 10.21 7.44 5.08
N TYR A 24 10.43 6.53 4.13
CA TYR A 24 9.31 5.87 3.46
C TYR A 24 9.15 4.38 3.77
N LEU A 25 10.19 3.73 4.31
CA LEU A 25 10.18 2.28 4.55
C LEU A 25 10.21 1.94 6.04
N ILE A 26 10.91 2.73 6.86
CA ILE A 26 11.15 2.44 8.28
C ILE A 26 10.18 3.23 9.17
N ASP A 27 9.77 2.59 10.26
CA ASP A 27 9.17 3.21 11.42
C ASP A 27 9.84 2.59 12.65
N ARG A 28 10.55 3.42 13.44
CA ARG A 28 11.35 2.94 14.57
C ARG A 28 10.49 2.43 15.72
N HIS A 29 9.23 2.86 15.81
CA HIS A 29 8.30 2.35 16.81
C HIS A 29 7.74 0.97 16.42
N VAL A 30 7.77 0.61 15.13
CA VAL A 30 7.40 -0.73 14.65
C VAL A 30 8.58 -1.68 14.81
N LEU A 31 9.71 -1.35 14.19
CA LEU A 31 10.93 -2.14 14.28
C LEU A 31 12.14 -1.25 13.99
N ASP A 32 13.00 -1.08 15.01
CA ASP A 32 14.22 -0.30 14.87
C ASP A 32 15.30 -1.07 14.09
N ILE A 33 15.30 -0.88 12.77
CA ILE A 33 16.28 -1.46 11.84
C ILE A 33 16.94 -0.37 11.01
N ASN A 34 18.20 -0.60 10.66
CA ASN A 34 18.92 0.31 9.81
C ASN A 34 18.40 0.28 8.34
N PRO A 35 18.63 1.35 7.55
CA PRO A 35 18.20 1.44 6.16
C PRO A 35 18.64 0.29 5.25
N TRP A 36 19.87 -0.19 5.42
CA TRP A 36 20.38 -1.27 4.58
C TRP A 36 19.66 -2.60 4.84
N MET A 37 19.41 -2.91 6.11
CA MET A 37 18.70 -4.10 6.54
C MET A 37 17.24 -4.06 6.05
N SER A 38 16.56 -2.92 6.13
CA SER A 38 15.18 -2.79 5.61
C SER A 38 15.10 -3.03 4.10
N ILE A 39 16.06 -2.53 3.32
CA ILE A 39 16.17 -2.78 1.87
C ILE A 39 16.41 -4.27 1.57
N VAL A 40 17.32 -4.91 2.31
CA VAL A 40 17.61 -6.34 2.13
C VAL A 40 16.38 -7.18 2.47
N ILE A 41 15.70 -6.89 3.58
CA ILE A 41 14.46 -7.59 3.96
C ILE A 41 13.38 -7.39 2.88
N SER A 42 13.27 -6.18 2.33
CA SER A 42 12.35 -5.89 1.24
C SER A 42 12.65 -6.76 0.00
N LEU A 43 13.89 -6.77 -0.48
CA LEU A 43 14.31 -7.55 -1.65
C LEU A 43 14.13 -9.06 -1.44
N VAL A 44 14.52 -9.57 -0.26
CA VAL A 44 14.32 -10.98 0.11
C VAL A 44 12.83 -11.30 0.19
N GLY A 45 12.00 -10.40 0.74
CA GLY A 45 10.55 -10.56 0.80
C GLY A 45 9.91 -10.68 -0.59
N LEU A 46 10.34 -9.86 -1.56
CA LEU A 46 9.88 -9.94 -2.95
C LEU A 46 10.26 -11.28 -3.59
N ALA A 47 11.52 -11.70 -3.44
CA ALA A 47 12.02 -12.95 -4.01
C ALA A 47 11.37 -14.18 -3.36
N ALA A 48 11.37 -14.24 -2.02
CA ALA A 48 10.78 -15.33 -1.25
C ALA A 48 9.28 -15.43 -1.49
N GLY A 49 8.57 -14.30 -1.52
CA GLY A 49 7.14 -14.27 -1.79
C GLY A 49 6.80 -14.84 -3.17
N TRP A 50 7.57 -14.50 -4.21
CA TRP A 50 7.42 -15.12 -5.52
C TRP A 50 7.73 -16.63 -5.51
N VAL A 51 8.83 -17.06 -4.89
CA VAL A 51 9.21 -18.49 -4.83
C VAL A 51 8.15 -19.32 -4.13
N ILE A 52 7.63 -18.85 -2.98
CA ILE A 52 6.57 -19.54 -2.23
C ILE A 52 5.29 -19.62 -3.08
N TYR A 53 4.88 -18.51 -3.69
CA TYR A 53 3.72 -18.47 -4.57
C TYR A 53 3.86 -19.41 -5.78
N ASP A 54 5.04 -19.44 -6.42
CA ASP A 54 5.31 -20.29 -7.56
C ASP A 54 5.23 -21.78 -7.19
N ASN A 55 5.79 -22.15 -6.03
CA ASN A 55 5.70 -23.50 -5.49
C ASN A 55 4.26 -23.90 -5.11
N LEU A 56 3.48 -22.99 -4.52
CA LEU A 56 2.06 -23.22 -4.22
C LEU A 56 1.26 -23.57 -5.48
N CYS A 57 1.48 -22.82 -6.56
CA CYS A 57 0.81 -23.06 -7.84
C CYS A 57 1.28 -24.34 -8.54
N LYS A 58 2.54 -24.76 -8.36
CA LYS A 58 3.06 -26.03 -8.91
C LYS A 58 2.68 -27.26 -8.06
N SER A 59 2.24 -27.05 -6.83
CA SER A 59 1.85 -28.12 -5.91
C SER A 59 0.53 -28.81 -6.32
N LYS A 60 0.13 -29.85 -5.57
CA LYS A 60 -1.19 -30.50 -5.75
C LYS A 60 -2.35 -29.52 -5.59
N LEU A 61 -2.17 -28.45 -4.80
CA LEU A 61 -3.15 -27.38 -4.63
C LEU A 61 -3.43 -26.65 -5.95
N GLY A 62 -2.41 -26.53 -6.80
CA GLY A 62 -2.49 -25.95 -8.14
C GLY A 62 -3.47 -26.63 -9.09
N ARG A 63 -4.02 -27.79 -8.72
CA ARG A 63 -5.04 -28.50 -9.51
C ARG A 63 -6.46 -28.04 -9.20
N ASN A 64 -6.66 -27.29 -8.12
CA ASN A 64 -7.95 -26.74 -7.71
C ASN A 64 -7.84 -25.22 -7.58
N ASP A 65 -8.34 -24.50 -8.59
CA ASP A 65 -8.25 -23.04 -8.66
C ASP A 65 -8.92 -22.33 -7.47
N VAL A 66 -10.00 -22.89 -6.91
CA VAL A 66 -10.69 -22.30 -5.75
C VAL A 66 -9.85 -22.44 -4.49
N ALA A 67 -9.31 -23.63 -4.25
CA ALA A 67 -8.45 -23.86 -3.10
C ALA A 67 -7.14 -23.05 -3.21
N LEU A 68 -6.58 -22.95 -4.41
CA LEU A 68 -5.40 -22.13 -4.68
C LEU A 68 -5.68 -20.64 -4.46
N ALA A 69 -6.84 -20.13 -4.91
CA ALA A 69 -7.24 -18.75 -4.67
C ALA A 69 -7.44 -18.46 -3.17
N ALA A 70 -8.07 -19.36 -2.42
CA ALA A 70 -8.27 -19.21 -0.98
C ALA A 70 -6.94 -19.20 -0.22
N VAL A 71 -6.04 -20.15 -0.49
CA VAL A 71 -4.71 -20.18 0.13
C VAL A 71 -3.86 -19.00 -0.32
N GLY A 72 -3.91 -18.61 -1.59
CA GLY A 72 -3.23 -17.43 -2.11
C GLY A 72 -3.69 -16.14 -1.43
N PHE A 73 -5.00 -16.02 -1.18
CA PHE A 73 -5.56 -14.91 -0.40
C PHE A 73 -4.99 -14.87 1.02
N VAL A 74 -5.07 -16.00 1.75
CA VAL A 74 -4.52 -16.10 3.12
C VAL A 74 -3.02 -15.78 3.13
N PHE A 75 -2.28 -16.28 2.15
CA PHE A 75 -0.85 -15.99 1.99
C PHE A 75 -0.57 -14.48 1.85
N LEU A 76 -1.31 -13.77 1.00
CA LEU A 76 -1.14 -12.32 0.85
C LEU A 76 -1.51 -11.56 2.12
N VAL A 77 -2.56 -11.99 2.84
CA VAL A 77 -2.97 -11.39 4.11
C VAL A 77 -1.91 -11.58 5.18
N VAL A 78 -1.38 -12.81 5.32
CA VAL A 78 -0.29 -13.12 6.26
C VAL A 78 0.96 -12.29 5.94
N LEU A 79 1.34 -12.16 4.67
CA LEU A 79 2.46 -11.31 4.27
C LEU A 79 2.22 -9.83 4.59
N THR A 80 0.99 -9.35 4.44
CA THR A 80 0.64 -7.98 4.82
C THR A 80 0.85 -7.76 6.31
N VAL A 81 0.39 -8.70 7.14
CA VAL A 81 0.60 -8.66 8.60
C VAL A 81 2.09 -8.68 8.93
N ILE A 82 2.87 -9.57 8.30
CA ILE A 82 4.33 -9.65 8.50
C ILE A 82 4.99 -8.31 8.16
N PHE A 83 4.69 -7.73 6.98
CA PHE A 83 5.28 -6.47 6.57
C PHE A 83 4.85 -5.29 7.43
N GLN A 84 3.62 -5.30 7.97
CA GLN A 84 3.15 -4.28 8.91
C GLN A 84 3.93 -4.30 10.24
N HIS A 85 4.56 -5.42 10.61
CA HIS A 85 5.41 -5.53 11.81
C HIS A 85 6.90 -5.30 11.52
N ILE A 86 7.27 -5.00 10.28
CA ILE A 86 8.67 -4.80 9.87
C ILE A 86 8.87 -3.38 9.32
N PHE A 87 7.92 -2.89 8.54
CA PHE A 87 7.99 -1.62 7.84
C PHE A 87 6.96 -0.65 8.41
N SER A 88 7.15 0.64 8.11
CA SER A 88 6.08 1.64 8.30
C SER A 88 4.81 1.22 7.55
N GLY A 89 3.63 1.68 7.97
CA GLY A 89 2.38 1.35 7.27
C GLY A 89 2.44 1.66 5.78
N ARG A 90 3.04 2.79 5.40
CA ARG A 90 3.31 3.15 4.00
C ARG A 90 4.25 2.17 3.31
N GLY A 91 5.38 1.85 3.96
CA GLY A 91 6.37 0.91 3.45
C GLY A 91 5.77 -0.47 3.21
N ALA A 92 5.00 -0.99 4.16
CA ALA A 92 4.31 -2.27 4.07
C ALA A 92 3.27 -2.29 2.93
N PHE A 93 2.51 -1.21 2.78
CA PHE A 93 1.49 -1.09 1.72
C PHE A 93 2.13 -1.08 0.32
N MET A 94 3.18 -0.26 0.12
CA MET A 94 3.98 -0.30 -1.11
C MET A 94 4.63 -1.65 -1.37
N GLN A 95 5.18 -2.28 -0.33
CA GLN A 95 5.84 -3.58 -0.45
C GLN A 95 4.88 -4.64 -0.93
N MET A 96 3.63 -4.64 -0.46
CA MET A 96 2.59 -5.54 -0.95
C MET A 96 2.26 -5.28 -2.43
N GLY A 97 2.17 -4.01 -2.86
CA GLY A 97 2.02 -3.67 -4.26
C GLY A 97 3.17 -4.19 -5.11
N ALA A 98 4.41 -3.94 -4.67
CA ALA A 98 5.63 -4.37 -5.36
C ALA A 98 5.73 -5.89 -5.46
N LEU A 99 5.34 -6.60 -4.40
CA LEU A 99 5.29 -8.06 -4.36
C LEU A 99 4.30 -8.60 -5.39
N ILE A 100 3.05 -8.11 -5.39
CA ILE A 100 2.02 -8.54 -6.34
C ILE A 100 2.47 -8.27 -7.78
N GLY A 101 2.98 -7.06 -8.06
CA GLY A 101 3.51 -6.70 -9.37
C GLY A 101 4.67 -7.60 -9.81
N THR A 102 5.58 -7.94 -8.90
CA THR A 102 6.72 -8.83 -9.15
C THR A 102 6.25 -10.25 -9.47
N MET A 103 5.30 -10.80 -8.70
CA MET A 103 4.69 -12.10 -9.00
C MET A 103 4.03 -12.10 -10.39
N MET A 104 3.32 -11.02 -10.74
CA MET A 104 2.65 -10.90 -12.03
C MET A 104 3.61 -10.89 -13.21
N VAL A 105 4.73 -10.16 -13.12
CA VAL A 105 5.75 -10.17 -14.18
C VAL A 105 6.53 -11.46 -14.21
N ALA A 106 6.84 -12.05 -13.07
CA ALA A 106 7.53 -13.34 -13.01
C ALA A 106 6.67 -14.46 -13.63
N ASN A 107 5.35 -14.43 -13.45
CA ASN A 107 4.39 -15.30 -14.15
C ASN A 107 4.54 -15.20 -15.67
N VAL A 108 4.65 -13.98 -16.20
CA VAL A 108 4.81 -13.73 -17.64
C VAL A 108 6.16 -14.24 -18.14
N ALA A 109 7.24 -13.91 -17.42
CA ALA A 109 8.62 -14.26 -17.76
C ALA A 109 8.89 -15.77 -17.75
N HIS A 110 8.46 -16.45 -16.68
CA HIS A 110 8.92 -17.81 -16.40
C HIS A 110 7.91 -18.90 -16.78
N VAL A 111 6.61 -18.55 -16.92
CA VAL A 111 5.56 -19.55 -17.19
C VAL A 111 4.83 -19.24 -18.49
N ILE A 112 4.21 -18.07 -18.62
CA ILE A 112 3.28 -17.77 -19.72
C ILE A 112 4.00 -17.74 -21.07
N ILE A 113 5.00 -16.86 -21.24
CA ILE A 113 5.70 -16.72 -22.53
C ILE A 113 6.49 -17.99 -22.90
N PRO A 114 7.26 -18.61 -22.00
CA PRO A 114 7.96 -19.86 -22.33
C PRO A 114 7.01 -20.98 -22.76
N ASN A 115 5.89 -21.18 -22.07
CA ASN A 115 4.92 -22.21 -22.44
C ASN A 115 4.22 -21.88 -23.77
N GLN A 116 3.85 -20.63 -24.00
CA GLN A 116 3.28 -20.19 -25.28
C GLN A 116 4.26 -20.42 -26.44
N ARG A 117 5.56 -20.12 -26.27
CA ARG A 117 6.58 -20.37 -27.30
C ARG A 117 6.72 -21.86 -27.63
N LYS A 118 6.69 -22.74 -26.62
CA LYS A 118 6.72 -24.21 -26.82
C LYS A 118 5.48 -24.69 -27.59
N VAL A 119 4.29 -24.23 -27.22
CA VAL A 119 3.03 -24.59 -27.89
C VAL A 119 3.03 -24.12 -29.36
N VAL A 120 3.43 -22.87 -29.62
CA VAL A 120 3.52 -22.34 -31.00
C VAL A 120 4.56 -23.12 -31.83
N LYS A 121 5.69 -23.50 -31.24
CA LYS A 121 6.71 -24.32 -31.93
C LYS A 121 6.15 -25.69 -32.34
N ALA A 122 5.45 -26.39 -31.45
CA ALA A 122 4.84 -27.69 -31.74
C ALA A 122 3.78 -27.58 -32.86
N LEU A 123 2.91 -26.57 -32.81
CA LEU A 123 1.90 -26.34 -33.85
C LEU A 123 2.54 -26.05 -35.22
N LYS A 124 3.62 -25.27 -35.27
CA LYS A 124 4.37 -25.00 -36.51
C LYS A 124 5.04 -26.26 -37.08
N ALA A 125 5.39 -27.22 -36.22
CA ALA A 125 5.94 -28.51 -36.61
C ALA A 125 4.86 -29.54 -37.01
N GLY A 126 3.57 -29.21 -36.94
CA GLY A 126 2.48 -30.15 -37.17
C GLY A 126 2.28 -31.14 -36.01
N GLU A 127 2.93 -30.93 -34.87
CA GLU A 127 2.81 -31.77 -33.68
C GLU A 127 1.62 -31.34 -32.82
N LYS A 128 1.08 -32.29 -32.05
CA LYS A 128 0.05 -32.00 -31.05
C LYS A 128 0.70 -31.41 -29.77
N PRO A 129 0.41 -30.16 -29.38
CA PRO A 129 1.03 -29.56 -28.19
C PRO A 129 0.61 -30.26 -26.89
N ASP A 130 1.50 -30.30 -25.90
CA ASP A 130 1.18 -30.77 -24.55
C ASP A 130 0.10 -29.87 -23.90
N PRO A 131 -1.09 -30.40 -23.57
CA PRO A 131 -2.15 -29.64 -22.92
C PRO A 131 -1.75 -29.01 -21.59
N LYS A 132 -0.79 -29.59 -20.87
CA LYS A 132 -0.33 -29.08 -19.55
C LYS A 132 0.26 -27.68 -19.66
N LEU A 133 1.02 -27.41 -20.72
CA LEU A 133 1.65 -26.10 -20.95
C LEU A 133 0.59 -24.98 -21.06
N GLY A 134 -0.51 -25.27 -21.74
CA GLY A 134 -1.65 -24.34 -21.86
C GLY A 134 -2.40 -24.14 -20.55
N GLN A 135 -2.57 -25.21 -19.76
CA GLN A 135 -3.23 -25.13 -18.45
C GLN A 135 -2.41 -24.28 -17.46
N GLU A 136 -1.11 -24.51 -17.36
CA GLU A 136 -0.20 -23.73 -16.51
C GLU A 136 -0.20 -22.25 -16.90
N ALA A 137 -0.07 -21.95 -18.20
CA ALA A 137 -0.09 -20.57 -18.69
C ALA A 137 -1.46 -19.89 -18.41
N LYS A 138 -2.56 -20.63 -18.57
CA LYS A 138 -3.91 -20.13 -18.26
C LYS A 138 -4.06 -19.80 -16.79
N GLN A 139 -3.61 -20.67 -15.88
CA GLN A 139 -3.71 -20.44 -14.44
C GLN A 139 -2.99 -19.13 -14.04
N ARG A 140 -1.75 -18.94 -14.51
CA ARG A 140 -0.99 -17.72 -14.20
C ARG A 140 -1.60 -16.47 -14.83
N SER A 141 -2.13 -16.59 -16.03
CA SER A 141 -2.88 -15.50 -16.67
C SER A 141 -4.14 -15.13 -15.89
N LEU A 142 -4.88 -16.11 -15.36
CA LEU A 142 -6.03 -15.88 -14.49
C LEU A 142 -5.64 -15.12 -13.22
N HIS A 143 -4.56 -15.53 -12.54
CA HIS A 143 -4.07 -14.80 -11.36
C HIS A 143 -3.72 -13.35 -11.69
N ASN A 144 -2.95 -13.10 -12.75
CA ASN A 144 -2.61 -11.74 -13.18
C ASN A 144 -3.87 -10.92 -13.48
N ASN A 145 -4.88 -11.54 -14.09
CA ASN A 145 -6.14 -10.90 -14.44
C ASN A 145 -6.92 -10.43 -13.21
N TYR A 146 -7.07 -11.29 -12.20
CA TYR A 146 -7.79 -10.96 -10.95
C TYR A 146 -7.01 -10.02 -10.04
N LEU A 147 -5.67 -10.06 -10.07
CA LEU A 147 -4.81 -9.20 -9.25
C LEU A 147 -4.55 -7.82 -9.85
N THR A 148 -4.95 -7.56 -11.10
CA THR A 148 -4.74 -6.25 -11.74
C THR A 148 -5.43 -5.10 -10.99
N LEU A 149 -6.69 -5.25 -10.58
CA LEU A 149 -7.40 -4.18 -9.87
C LEU A 149 -6.86 -3.97 -8.45
N PRO A 150 -6.64 -5.02 -7.64
CA PRO A 150 -6.00 -4.86 -6.34
C PRO A 150 -4.62 -4.21 -6.42
N VAL A 151 -3.74 -4.62 -7.35
CA VAL A 151 -2.39 -4.04 -7.42
C VAL A 151 -2.42 -2.56 -7.79
N ILE A 152 -3.29 -2.16 -8.72
CA ILE A 152 -3.47 -0.74 -9.07
C ILE A 152 -3.93 0.05 -7.85
N PHE A 153 -4.92 -0.49 -7.12
CA PHE A 153 -5.43 0.18 -5.92
C PHE A 153 -4.35 0.32 -4.86
N VAL A 154 -3.57 -0.74 -4.59
CA VAL A 154 -2.49 -0.70 -3.60
C VAL A 154 -1.41 0.31 -4.00
N MET A 155 -1.03 0.36 -5.28
CA MET A 155 -0.03 1.32 -5.75
C MET A 155 -0.49 2.78 -5.65
N ILE A 156 -1.76 3.06 -6.00
CA ILE A 156 -2.33 4.41 -5.90
C ILE A 156 -2.67 4.78 -4.45
N GLY A 157 -3.06 3.79 -3.64
CA GLY A 157 -3.51 3.96 -2.27
C GLY A 157 -2.47 4.59 -1.35
N ASN A 158 -1.18 4.53 -1.70
CA ASN A 158 -0.11 5.24 -0.99
C ASN A 158 -0.24 6.76 -0.98
N HIS A 159 -1.13 7.33 -1.81
CA HIS A 159 -1.48 8.75 -1.77
C HIS A 159 -2.58 9.08 -0.75
N TYR A 160 -3.24 8.07 -0.18
CA TYR A 160 -4.39 8.20 0.71
C TYR A 160 -4.05 7.58 2.07
N PRO A 161 -3.62 8.37 3.07
CA PRO A 161 -3.12 7.85 4.34
C PRO A 161 -4.12 6.99 5.10
N LEU A 162 -5.42 7.26 4.93
CA LEU A 162 -6.51 6.45 5.48
C LEU A 162 -6.42 4.96 5.09
N ALA A 163 -5.78 4.62 3.97
CA ALA A 163 -5.65 3.24 3.52
C ALA A 163 -4.49 2.48 4.18
N PHE A 164 -3.44 3.17 4.63
CA PHE A 164 -2.19 2.53 5.07
C PHE A 164 -1.74 2.88 6.50
N ALA A 165 -2.19 4.00 7.05
CA ALA A 165 -1.63 4.54 8.29
C ALA A 165 -2.38 4.10 9.56
N GLY A 166 -3.49 3.36 9.42
CA GLY A 166 -4.25 2.83 10.55
C GLY A 166 -3.86 1.40 10.95
N PRO A 167 -4.20 0.96 12.18
CA PRO A 167 -3.92 -0.39 12.67
C PRO A 167 -4.62 -1.48 11.82
N TRP A 168 -5.74 -1.12 11.19
CA TRP A 168 -6.55 -1.99 10.34
C TRP A 168 -6.03 -2.14 8.90
N MET A 169 -4.84 -1.63 8.57
CA MET A 169 -4.28 -1.69 7.21
C MET A 169 -4.33 -3.09 6.60
N TRP A 170 -3.91 -4.13 7.35
CA TRP A 170 -3.93 -5.50 6.84
C TRP A 170 -5.33 -5.97 6.44
N LEU A 171 -6.35 -5.56 7.20
CA LEU A 171 -7.75 -5.90 6.93
C LEU A 171 -8.28 -5.09 5.74
N ILE A 172 -7.92 -3.81 5.65
CA ILE A 172 -8.25 -2.95 4.51
C ILE A 172 -7.67 -3.58 3.22
N LEU A 173 -6.41 -4.00 3.23
CA LEU A 173 -5.77 -4.66 2.09
C LEU A 173 -6.45 -5.99 1.75
N ALA A 174 -6.82 -6.79 2.76
CA ALA A 174 -7.60 -8.01 2.56
C ALA A 174 -8.94 -7.73 1.86
N ILE A 175 -9.67 -6.70 2.28
CA ILE A 175 -10.93 -6.29 1.63
C ILE A 175 -10.68 -5.80 0.20
N ILE A 176 -9.61 -5.03 -0.04
CA ILE A 176 -9.22 -4.57 -1.39
C ILE A 176 -8.96 -5.75 -2.34
N LEU A 177 -8.27 -6.80 -1.87
CA LEU A 177 -8.05 -8.01 -2.66
C LEU A 177 -9.38 -8.66 -3.07
N VAL A 178 -10.33 -8.77 -2.13
CA VAL A 178 -11.67 -9.32 -2.40
C VAL A 178 -12.45 -8.43 -3.37
N VAL A 179 -12.51 -7.13 -3.10
CA VAL A 179 -13.23 -6.14 -3.92
C VAL A 179 -12.70 -6.14 -5.36
N GLY A 180 -11.38 -6.06 -5.54
CA GLY A 180 -10.77 -6.09 -6.86
C GLY A 180 -11.03 -7.42 -7.60
N ALA A 181 -11.01 -8.55 -6.88
CA ALA A 181 -11.33 -9.85 -7.45
C ALA A 181 -12.81 -9.95 -7.89
N VAL A 182 -13.78 -9.49 -7.09
CA VAL A 182 -15.21 -9.55 -7.45
C VAL A 182 -15.57 -8.57 -8.57
N ILE A 183 -14.95 -7.39 -8.62
CA ILE A 183 -15.11 -6.45 -9.74
C ILE A 183 -14.59 -7.11 -11.02
N ARG A 184 -13.39 -7.72 -10.97
CA ARG A 184 -12.86 -8.45 -12.12
C ARG A 184 -13.75 -9.62 -12.51
N HIS A 185 -14.31 -10.32 -11.52
CA HIS A 185 -15.25 -11.41 -11.75
C HIS A 185 -16.48 -10.95 -12.54
N PHE A 186 -17.07 -9.80 -12.16
CA PHE A 186 -18.21 -9.20 -12.87
C PHE A 186 -17.89 -9.01 -14.35
N PHE A 187 -16.78 -8.34 -14.66
CA PHE A 187 -16.36 -8.11 -16.04
C PHE A 187 -16.07 -9.42 -16.77
N ASN A 188 -15.36 -10.36 -16.14
CA ASN A 188 -15.03 -11.63 -16.79
C ASN A 188 -16.29 -12.45 -17.13
N THR A 189 -17.32 -12.45 -16.28
CA THR A 189 -18.60 -13.12 -16.52
C THR A 189 -19.39 -12.44 -17.66
N ARG A 190 -19.43 -11.11 -17.65
CA ARG A 190 -19.99 -10.29 -18.74
C ARG A 190 -19.34 -10.57 -20.10
N HIS A 191 -18.01 -10.62 -20.16
CA HIS A 191 -17.27 -10.89 -21.41
C HIS A 191 -17.49 -12.31 -21.95
N LYS A 192 -17.94 -13.25 -21.10
CA LYS A 192 -18.33 -14.61 -21.52
C LYS A 192 -19.76 -14.67 -22.07
N GLY A 193 -20.51 -13.57 -22.08
CA GLY A 193 -21.92 -13.54 -22.50
C GLY A 193 -22.89 -14.16 -21.49
N LEU A 194 -22.45 -14.40 -20.25
CA LEU A 194 -23.29 -14.91 -19.17
C LEU A 194 -24.09 -13.77 -18.51
N PRO A 195 -25.20 -14.07 -17.80
CA PRO A 195 -25.95 -13.07 -17.04
C PRO A 195 -25.05 -12.30 -16.07
N SER A 196 -25.28 -10.99 -15.96
CA SER A 196 -24.51 -10.10 -15.09
C SER A 196 -24.61 -10.57 -13.62
N PRO A 197 -23.48 -10.89 -12.95
CA PRO A 197 -23.51 -11.38 -11.58
C PRO A 197 -23.64 -10.21 -10.59
N TRP A 198 -24.82 -9.60 -10.50
CA TRP A 198 -25.07 -8.38 -9.71
C TRP A 198 -24.71 -8.49 -8.22
N TRP A 199 -24.66 -9.70 -7.66
CA TRP A 199 -24.17 -9.95 -6.30
C TRP A 199 -22.74 -9.42 -6.08
N THR A 200 -21.89 -9.43 -7.11
CA THR A 200 -20.52 -8.90 -7.03
C THR A 200 -20.50 -7.39 -6.76
N VAL A 201 -21.49 -6.66 -7.27
CA VAL A 201 -21.63 -5.21 -7.01
C VAL A 201 -22.01 -4.99 -5.55
N ALA A 202 -22.95 -5.77 -5.02
CA ALA A 202 -23.32 -5.69 -3.60
C ALA A 202 -22.12 -5.98 -2.69
N VAL A 203 -21.31 -7.01 -3.00
CA VAL A 203 -20.08 -7.32 -2.26
C VAL A 203 -19.05 -6.19 -2.37
N ALA A 204 -18.87 -5.61 -3.56
CA ALA A 204 -17.95 -4.48 -3.75
C ALA A 204 -18.38 -3.25 -2.94
N VAL A 205 -19.68 -2.89 -2.98
CA VAL A 205 -20.23 -1.76 -2.22
C VAL A 205 -20.08 -1.99 -0.72
N ALA A 206 -20.40 -3.19 -0.23
CA ALA A 206 -20.22 -3.55 1.18
C ALA A 206 -18.74 -3.50 1.58
N GLY A 207 -17.83 -3.97 0.72
CA GLY A 207 -16.39 -3.90 0.94
C GLY A 207 -15.89 -2.46 1.05
N PHE A 208 -16.29 -1.57 0.14
CA PHE A 208 -15.92 -0.15 0.23
C PHE A 208 -16.53 0.54 1.46
N ALA A 209 -17.77 0.22 1.82
CA ALA A 209 -18.37 0.73 3.06
C ALA A 209 -17.58 0.27 4.30
N ALA A 210 -17.14 -1.00 4.33
CA ALA A 210 -16.30 -1.52 5.40
C ALA A 210 -14.93 -0.82 5.45
N ILE A 211 -14.29 -0.55 4.30
CA ILE A 211 -13.04 0.21 4.24
C ILE A 211 -13.24 1.63 4.78
N ILE A 212 -14.29 2.33 4.37
CA ILE A 212 -14.60 3.69 4.84
C ILE A 212 -14.80 3.68 6.36
N TRP A 213 -15.57 2.71 6.86
CA TRP A 213 -15.81 2.57 8.29
C TRP A 213 -14.52 2.29 9.07
N LEU A 214 -13.71 1.31 8.65
CA LEU A 214 -12.42 1.01 9.28
C LEU A 214 -11.45 2.20 9.22
N SER A 215 -11.47 2.96 8.12
CA SER A 215 -10.65 4.17 7.96
C SER A 215 -11.10 5.33 8.83
N SER A 216 -12.36 5.32 9.29
CA SER A 216 -12.91 6.35 10.17
C SER A 216 -12.64 6.07 11.66
N LEU A 217 -12.19 4.87 11.99
CA LEU A 217 -11.82 4.54 13.37
C LEU A 217 -10.53 5.28 13.74
N PRO A 218 -10.47 5.91 14.93
CA PRO A 218 -9.30 6.65 15.36
C PRO A 218 -8.06 5.74 15.44
N ALA A 219 -6.91 6.26 15.02
CA ALA A 219 -5.65 5.53 15.02
C ALA A 219 -5.05 5.35 16.43
N GLY A 220 -5.55 6.10 17.43
CA GLY A 220 -5.14 6.05 18.83
C GLY A 220 -6.23 6.61 19.76
N SER A 221 -6.05 6.42 21.06
CA SER A 221 -6.84 7.09 22.09
C SER A 221 -6.11 8.38 22.49
N VAL A 222 -6.65 9.53 22.07
CA VAL A 222 -6.23 10.82 22.62
C VAL A 222 -6.78 10.88 24.05
N GLU A 223 -6.01 10.45 25.03
CA GLU A 223 -6.30 10.82 26.42
C GLU A 223 -6.02 12.32 26.54
N ALA A 224 -7.08 13.10 26.79
CA ALA A 224 -6.96 14.54 26.93
C ALA A 224 -6.06 14.87 28.12
N SER A 225 -4.84 15.33 27.85
CA SER A 225 -3.97 15.95 28.86
C SER A 225 -4.44 17.37 29.16
N ASP A 226 -4.09 17.91 30.33
CA ASP A 226 -4.37 19.31 30.68
C ASP A 226 -3.68 20.31 29.71
N GLN A 227 -2.63 19.89 28.99
CA GLN A 227 -1.98 20.68 27.92
C GLN A 227 -2.79 20.69 26.61
N ALA A 228 -3.53 19.62 26.29
CA ALA A 228 -4.47 19.62 25.18
C ALA A 228 -5.66 20.57 25.43
N ALA A 229 -5.88 21.01 26.67
CA ALA A 229 -7.01 21.85 27.06
C ALA A 229 -6.85 23.35 26.71
N SER A 230 -5.64 23.86 26.47
CA SER A 230 -5.47 25.27 26.08
C SER A 230 -5.80 25.49 24.60
N GLY A 231 -5.47 24.53 23.72
CA GLY A 231 -5.65 24.62 22.26
C GLY A 231 -5.12 25.92 21.66
N SER A 232 -4.14 26.56 22.33
CA SER A 232 -3.70 27.90 21.98
C SER A 232 -2.94 27.86 20.66
N PHE A 233 -3.03 28.92 19.87
CA PHE A 233 -2.31 28.97 18.60
C PHE A 233 -0.78 28.93 18.80
N GLU A 234 -0.27 29.48 19.91
CA GLU A 234 1.15 29.46 20.26
C GLU A 234 1.66 28.02 20.46
N ASP A 235 0.90 27.18 21.17
CA ASP A 235 1.24 25.76 21.36
C ASP A 235 1.22 25.00 20.02
N VAL A 236 0.23 25.29 19.16
CA VAL A 236 0.12 24.71 17.81
C VAL A 236 1.30 25.11 16.94
N GLU A 237 1.66 26.39 16.93
CA GLU A 237 2.80 26.90 16.18
C GLU A 237 4.10 26.24 16.64
N MET A 238 4.29 26.08 17.96
CA MET A 238 5.45 25.38 18.51
C MET A 238 5.54 23.93 18.03
N VAL A 239 4.44 23.17 18.08
CA VAL A 239 4.39 21.77 17.59
C VAL A 239 4.69 21.73 16.09
N VAL A 240 4.06 22.58 15.29
CA VAL A 240 4.23 22.55 13.83
C VAL A 240 5.65 22.93 13.42
N LEU A 241 6.21 24.00 14.01
CA LEU A 241 7.57 24.46 13.71
C LEU A 241 8.62 23.43 14.10
N SER A 242 8.47 22.79 15.25
CA SER A 242 9.42 21.78 15.74
C SER A 242 9.33 20.45 15.01
N ARG A 243 8.12 20.00 14.63
CA ARG A 243 7.89 18.65 14.11
C ARG A 243 7.73 18.56 12.59
N CYS A 244 7.26 19.62 11.94
CA CYS A 244 6.84 19.57 10.53
C CYS A 244 7.70 20.45 9.61
N SER A 245 8.10 21.63 10.08
CA SER A 245 8.69 22.67 9.21
C SER A 245 10.07 22.32 8.68
N MET A 246 10.79 21.38 9.33
CA MET A 246 12.05 20.81 8.81
C MET A 246 11.92 20.25 7.39
N CYS A 247 10.75 19.71 7.03
CA CYS A 247 10.44 19.20 5.69
C CYS A 247 9.50 20.14 4.91
N HIS A 248 8.67 20.90 5.60
CA HIS A 248 7.62 21.76 5.04
C HIS A 248 7.98 23.26 5.13
N ALA A 249 9.23 23.60 4.85
CA ALA A 249 9.71 24.98 4.75
C ALA A 249 9.94 25.39 3.29
N ARG A 250 10.01 26.70 3.02
CA ARG A 250 10.45 27.24 1.71
C ARG A 250 11.85 26.73 1.35
N GLU A 251 12.70 26.58 2.36
CA GLU A 251 14.01 25.93 2.27
C GLU A 251 14.06 24.77 3.27
N PRO A 252 13.67 23.54 2.86
CA PRO A 252 13.70 22.39 3.76
C PRO A 252 15.10 22.07 4.25
N LEU A 253 15.19 21.64 5.51
CA LEU A 253 16.45 21.36 6.21
C LEU A 253 16.72 19.86 6.37
N TRP A 254 15.77 19.00 6.01
CA TRP A 254 15.93 17.55 6.06
C TRP A 254 16.75 17.02 4.87
N GLU A 255 17.72 16.13 5.13
CA GLU A 255 18.56 15.55 4.08
C GLU A 255 17.70 14.87 3.00
N ARG A 256 17.99 15.14 1.72
CA ARG A 256 17.27 14.58 0.55
C ARG A 256 15.83 15.10 0.37
N VAL A 257 15.42 16.11 1.13
CA VAL A 257 14.22 16.91 0.86
C VAL A 257 14.67 18.25 0.29
N ALA A 258 14.71 18.38 -1.03
CA ALA A 258 15.15 19.62 -1.69
C ALA A 258 14.04 20.67 -1.81
N ILE A 259 12.78 20.23 -1.81
CA ILE A 259 11.58 21.06 -1.98
C ILE A 259 10.52 20.53 -1.03
N ALA A 260 9.76 21.43 -0.41
CA ALA A 260 8.62 21.07 0.43
C ALA A 260 7.70 20.07 -0.27
N PRO A 261 7.41 18.90 0.32
CA PRO A 261 6.53 17.92 -0.29
C PRO A 261 5.16 18.53 -0.62
N LYS A 262 4.71 18.35 -1.86
CA LYS A 262 3.46 18.93 -2.41
C LYS A 262 3.39 20.47 -2.40
N GLY A 263 4.50 21.17 -2.18
CA GLY A 263 4.52 22.63 -2.05
C GLY A 263 3.80 23.13 -0.79
N VAL A 264 3.66 22.27 0.23
CA VAL A 264 3.04 22.63 1.51
C VAL A 264 4.09 23.29 2.40
N HIS A 265 3.86 24.56 2.72
CA HIS A 265 4.67 25.35 3.65
C HIS A 265 3.98 25.46 5.01
N LEU A 266 4.76 25.43 6.10
CA LEU A 266 4.30 25.45 7.48
C LEU A 266 5.23 26.34 8.35
N GLU A 267 5.63 27.51 7.84
CA GLU A 267 6.61 28.38 8.52
C GLU A 267 5.98 29.59 9.22
N THR A 268 4.79 30.02 8.79
CA THR A 268 4.08 31.18 9.35
C THR A 268 2.70 30.80 9.86
N PRO A 269 2.07 31.63 10.71
CA PRO A 269 0.72 31.39 11.17
C PRO A 269 -0.30 31.18 10.05
N GLU A 270 -0.19 31.98 8.98
CA GLU A 270 -1.05 31.88 7.80
C GLU A 270 -0.81 30.59 7.03
N ASP A 271 0.46 30.17 6.88
CA ASP A 271 0.84 28.92 6.23
C ASP A 271 0.21 27.72 6.98
N ILE A 272 0.31 27.71 8.31
CA ILE A 272 -0.28 26.67 9.18
C ILE A 272 -1.80 26.64 9.01
N TRP A 273 -2.45 27.80 9.09
CA TRP A 273 -3.90 27.89 8.98
C TRP A 273 -4.42 27.50 7.60
N MET A 274 -3.75 27.91 6.52
CA MET A 274 -4.07 27.52 5.15
C MET A 274 -4.02 26.00 4.97
N ASN A 275 -3.10 25.33 5.67
CA ASN A 275 -2.88 23.89 5.56
C ASN A 275 -3.56 23.06 6.67
N ARG A 276 -4.40 23.68 7.52
CA ARG A 276 -5.05 23.05 8.68
C ARG A 276 -5.77 21.72 8.38
N HIS A 277 -6.47 21.61 7.25
CA HIS A 277 -7.13 20.34 6.86
C HIS A 277 -6.12 19.26 6.46
N GLY A 278 -4.98 19.67 5.90
CA GLY A 278 -3.85 18.77 5.65
C GLY A 278 -3.24 18.28 6.96
N ILE A 279 -3.01 19.18 7.92
CA ILE A 279 -2.53 18.85 9.26
C ILE A 279 -3.50 17.89 9.97
N GLU A 280 -4.79 18.19 9.94
CA GLU A 280 -5.84 17.33 10.50
C GLU A 280 -5.76 15.92 9.91
N MET A 281 -5.76 15.80 8.58
CA MET A 281 -5.76 14.49 7.93
C MET A 281 -4.47 13.72 8.15
N GLN A 282 -3.31 14.37 8.05
CA GLN A 282 -2.01 13.71 8.04
C GLN A 282 -1.44 13.47 9.44
N ALA A 283 -1.51 14.46 10.32
CA ALA A 283 -0.94 14.39 11.66
C ALA A 283 -1.98 13.91 12.68
N VAL A 284 -3.21 14.42 12.65
CA VAL A 284 -4.18 14.13 13.73
C VAL A 284 -4.96 12.84 13.48
N ARG A 285 -5.57 12.67 12.31
CA ARG A 285 -6.49 11.54 12.08
C ARG A 285 -5.79 10.24 11.71
N THR A 286 -4.71 10.31 10.94
CA THR A 286 -4.07 9.13 10.37
C THR A 286 -2.68 8.85 10.91
N HIS A 287 -2.06 9.81 11.59
CA HIS A 287 -0.68 9.73 12.06
C HIS A 287 0.32 9.39 10.93
N ALA A 288 -0.06 9.65 9.67
CA ALA A 288 0.77 9.38 8.50
C ALA A 288 1.92 10.38 8.33
N MET A 289 1.83 11.52 9.01
CA MET A 289 2.90 12.50 9.12
C MET A 289 3.29 12.74 10.58
N PRO A 290 4.59 12.96 10.81
CA PRO A 290 5.70 12.80 9.85
C PRO A 290 5.90 11.32 9.46
N PRO A 291 6.46 11.01 8.27
CA PRO A 291 6.55 9.63 7.81
C PRO A 291 7.33 8.76 8.81
N GLY A 292 6.75 7.62 9.23
CA GLY A 292 7.36 6.75 10.25
C GLY A 292 7.55 7.43 11.62
N ASN A 293 6.80 8.50 11.89
CA ASN A 293 6.95 9.38 13.05
C ASN A 293 8.40 9.85 13.28
N ILE A 294 9.14 10.16 12.20
CA ILE A 294 10.59 10.39 12.27
C ILE A 294 11.04 11.58 13.13
N THR A 295 10.17 12.57 13.35
CA THR A 295 10.42 13.69 14.27
C THR A 295 9.78 13.47 15.63
N GLU A 296 9.26 12.28 15.90
CA GLU A 296 8.73 11.83 17.20
C GLU A 296 7.62 12.75 17.73
N VAL A 297 6.55 12.92 16.94
CA VAL A 297 5.38 13.68 17.41
C VAL A 297 4.65 12.85 18.45
N GLU A 298 4.58 13.40 19.66
CA GLU A 298 3.96 12.76 20.82
C GLU A 298 2.42 12.87 20.75
N GLU A 299 1.72 12.04 21.53
CA GLU A 299 0.25 11.96 21.48
C GLU A 299 -0.40 13.21 22.07
N ASP A 300 0.23 13.85 23.06
CA ASP A 300 -0.18 15.13 23.63
C ASP A 300 -0.03 16.28 22.61
N GLU A 301 1.05 16.31 21.84
CA GLU A 301 1.26 17.26 20.74
C GLU A 301 0.18 17.09 19.66
N ARG A 302 -0.18 15.84 19.31
CA ARG A 302 -1.33 15.57 18.42
C ARG A 302 -2.64 16.01 19.05
N GLY A 303 -2.78 15.88 20.37
CA GLY A 303 -3.90 16.38 21.16
C GLY A 303 -4.06 17.90 21.06
N VAL A 304 -2.97 18.66 21.15
CA VAL A 304 -2.95 20.13 20.96
C VAL A 304 -3.47 20.49 19.57
N LEU A 305 -2.96 19.84 18.52
CA LEU A 305 -3.43 20.07 17.14
C LEU A 305 -4.92 19.73 16.99
N ALA A 306 -5.36 18.62 17.58
CA ALA A 306 -6.75 18.17 17.55
C ALA A 306 -7.69 19.17 18.24
N ALA A 307 -7.30 19.67 19.41
CA ALA A 307 -8.08 20.64 20.18
C ALA A 307 -8.24 21.97 19.42
N TRP A 308 -7.16 22.47 18.84
CA TRP A 308 -7.19 23.68 18.00
C TRP A 308 -8.11 23.53 16.79
N LEU A 309 -8.02 22.40 16.08
CA LEU A 309 -8.89 22.10 14.93
C LEU A 309 -10.36 21.99 15.35
N ALA A 310 -10.64 21.34 16.47
CA ALA A 310 -11.99 21.21 17.02
C ALA A 310 -12.59 22.56 17.44
N ALA A 311 -11.75 23.51 17.89
CA ALA A 311 -12.14 24.89 18.20
C ALA A 311 -12.36 25.78 16.95
N GLY A 312 -12.27 25.21 15.74
CA GLY A 312 -12.44 25.94 14.48
C GLY A 312 -11.15 26.55 13.94
N ALA A 313 -10.00 26.15 14.47
CA ALA A 313 -8.67 26.61 14.07
C ALA A 313 -8.54 28.15 14.08
N PRO A 314 -8.73 28.83 15.23
CA PRO A 314 -8.53 30.27 15.32
C PRO A 314 -7.08 30.64 14.97
N LEU A 315 -6.92 31.75 14.24
CA LEU A 315 -5.63 32.43 14.07
C LEU A 315 -5.28 33.20 15.36
N PRO A 316 -4.00 33.51 15.59
CA PRO A 316 -3.57 34.33 16.73
C PRO A 316 -4.15 35.74 16.70
#